data_AF-A0A819ZK19-F1
#
_entry.id   AF-A0A819ZK19-F1
#
_cell.length_a   1.000
_cell.length_b   1.000
_cell.length_c   1.000
_cell.angle_alpha   90.00
_cell.angle_beta   90.00
_cell.angle_gamma   90.00
#
_symmetry.space_group_name_H-M   'P 1'
#
loop_
_entity.id
_entity.type
_entity.pdbx_description
1 polymer ?
#
loop_
_entity_poly.entity_id
_entity_poly.type
_entity_poly.pdbx_seq_one_letter_code
_entity_poly.pdbx_strand_id
1 'polypeptide(L)'
;TQFLVFLFRILGAQIASDVILPDIRCLTDPHLVNIGDHVRLNRNAVVQAHTFEQRILKLAPITIGYSTVLMSNTLILPGATLQGQNRILPWTLVMKNDQLPPNTNWSGVPAHQVI
;
A
#
# COMPACT_ATOMS: atom_id res chain seq x y z
N THR A 1 -9.50 2.01 -11.67
CA THR A 1 -9.72 1.78 -13.13
C THR A 1 -8.39 1.50 -13.82
N GLN A 2 -8.37 0.79 -14.95
CA GLN A 2 -7.13 0.46 -15.68
C GLN A 2 -6.35 1.70 -16.17
N PHE A 3 -7.06 2.77 -16.53
CA PHE A 3 -6.43 4.06 -16.87
C PHE A 3 -5.54 4.61 -15.75
N LEU A 4 -5.96 4.47 -14.49
CA LEU A 4 -5.21 4.98 -13.35
C LEU A 4 -3.88 4.23 -13.14
N VAL A 5 -3.90 2.91 -13.37
CA VAL A 5 -2.68 2.08 -13.33
C VAL A 5 -1.68 2.57 -14.38
N PHE A 6 -2.15 2.82 -15.60
CA PHE A 6 -1.30 3.38 -16.66
C PHE A 6 -0.71 4.74 -16.29
N LEU A 7 -1.52 5.65 -15.75
CA LEU A 7 -1.05 6.96 -15.28
C LEU A 7 0.04 6.82 -14.21
N PHE A 8 -0.18 5.99 -13.19
CA PHE A 8 0.82 5.82 -12.13
C PHE A 8 2.11 5.14 -12.59
N ARG A 9 2.04 4.26 -13.60
CA ARG A 9 3.23 3.71 -14.24
C ARG A 9 4.05 4.81 -14.94
N ILE A 10 3.40 5.77 -15.61
CA ILE A 10 4.10 6.95 -16.17
C ILE A 10 4.75 7.78 -15.06
N LEU A 11 4.09 7.92 -13.91
CA LEU A 11 4.62 8.62 -12.73
C LEU A 11 5.69 7.82 -11.95
N GLY A 12 6.11 6.66 -12.46
CA GLY A 12 7.22 5.87 -11.94
C GLY A 12 6.84 4.68 -11.06
N ALA A 13 5.55 4.42 -10.82
CA ALA A 13 5.14 3.26 -10.03
C ALA A 13 5.36 1.96 -10.80
N GLN A 14 5.82 0.93 -10.10
CA GLN A 14 5.92 -0.43 -10.63
C GLN A 14 4.63 -1.18 -10.24
N ILE A 15 3.70 -1.32 -11.19
CA ILE A 15 2.38 -1.92 -10.91
C ILE A 15 2.17 -3.07 -11.89
N ALA A 16 1.83 -4.27 -11.41
CA ALA A 16 1.48 -5.42 -12.23
C ALA A 16 0.19 -5.20 -13.04
N SER A 17 -0.14 -6.14 -13.95
CA SER A 17 -1.22 -5.97 -14.93
C SER A 17 -2.62 -6.05 -14.33
N ASP A 18 -2.86 -6.94 -13.37
CA ASP A 18 -4.17 -7.08 -12.74
C ASP A 18 -4.20 -6.38 -11.36
N VAL A 19 -4.23 -5.05 -11.36
CA VAL A 19 -4.35 -4.24 -10.14
C VAL A 19 -5.58 -3.34 -10.19
N ILE A 20 -6.36 -3.30 -9.12
CA ILE A 20 -7.48 -2.37 -8.97
C ILE A 20 -7.12 -1.28 -7.98
N LEU A 21 -7.16 -0.04 -8.48
CA LEU A 21 -6.97 1.18 -7.70
C LEU A 21 -8.29 1.96 -7.61
N PRO A 22 -8.61 2.56 -6.45
CA PRO A 22 -9.91 3.16 -6.17
C PRO A 22 -10.06 4.56 -6.82
N ASP A 23 -9.09 5.45 -6.62
CA ASP A 23 -9.09 6.82 -7.13
C ASP A 23 -7.66 7.40 -7.11
N ILE A 24 -7.47 8.60 -7.68
CA ILE A 24 -6.16 9.25 -7.86
C ILE A 24 -5.40 9.52 -6.54
N ARG A 25 -6.07 9.53 -5.39
CA ARG A 25 -5.44 9.85 -4.10
C ARG A 25 -4.80 8.63 -3.43
N CYS A 26 -4.94 7.44 -4.02
CA CYS A 26 -4.48 6.21 -3.37
C CYS A 26 -2.96 6.07 -3.28
N LEU A 27 -2.20 6.70 -4.18
CA LEU A 27 -0.72 6.71 -4.15
C LEU A 27 -0.23 8.16 -4.10
N THR A 28 0.53 8.54 -3.07
CA THR A 28 1.08 9.90 -2.95
C THR A 28 2.43 10.06 -3.62
N ASP A 29 3.26 9.01 -3.59
CA ASP A 29 4.63 9.03 -4.13
C ASP A 29 4.82 7.84 -5.10
N PRO A 30 4.22 7.88 -6.31
CA PRO A 30 4.12 6.71 -7.18
C PRO A 30 5.47 6.07 -7.50
N HIS A 31 6.50 6.87 -7.75
CA HIS A 31 7.88 6.44 -8.03
C HIS A 31 8.55 5.57 -6.93
N LEU A 32 7.95 5.47 -5.75
CA LEU A 32 8.43 4.65 -4.62
C LEU A 32 7.55 3.44 -4.33
N VAL A 33 6.53 3.18 -5.15
CA VAL A 33 5.55 2.12 -4.90
C VAL A 33 5.73 0.97 -5.89
N ASN A 34 5.86 -0.24 -5.34
CA ASN A 34 5.82 -1.49 -6.09
C ASN A 34 4.57 -2.31 -5.70
N ILE A 35 3.77 -2.72 -6.69
CA ILE A 35 2.51 -3.44 -6.50
C ILE A 35 2.52 -4.70 -7.38
N GLY A 36 2.42 -5.86 -6.73
CA GLY A 36 2.32 -7.17 -7.35
C GLY A 36 0.96 -7.44 -7.99
N ASP A 37 0.85 -8.62 -8.61
CA ASP A 37 -0.33 -9.00 -9.38
C ASP A 37 -1.55 -9.32 -8.50
N HIS A 38 -2.75 -9.17 -9.05
CA HIS A 38 -4.03 -9.40 -8.35
C HIS A 38 -4.24 -8.56 -7.07
N VAL A 39 -3.56 -7.43 -6.93
CA VAL A 39 -3.73 -6.53 -5.77
C VAL A 39 -5.01 -5.69 -5.91
N ARG A 40 -5.69 -5.47 -4.78
CA ARG A 40 -6.93 -4.68 -4.71
C ARG A 40 -6.83 -3.62 -3.62
N LEU A 41 -6.92 -2.35 -4.02
CA LEU A 41 -7.05 -1.22 -3.11
C LEU A 41 -8.51 -0.76 -3.09
N ASN A 42 -9.11 -0.75 -1.90
CA ASN A 42 -10.48 -0.28 -1.71
C ASN A 42 -10.54 1.23 -1.46
N ARG A 43 -11.77 1.76 -1.41
CA ARG A 43 -12.04 3.20 -1.27
C ARG A 43 -11.26 3.82 -0.11
N ASN A 44 -10.62 4.96 -0.36
CA ASN A 44 -9.79 5.69 0.60
C ASN A 44 -8.60 4.90 1.19
N ALA A 45 -8.23 3.74 0.62
CA ALA A 45 -6.93 3.15 0.93
C ALA A 45 -5.81 4.05 0.38
N VAL A 46 -4.84 4.38 1.23
CA VAL A 46 -3.73 5.27 0.89
C VAL A 46 -2.40 4.56 1.13
N VAL A 47 -1.51 4.66 0.15
CA VAL A 47 -0.12 4.24 0.22
C VAL A 47 0.72 5.50 0.20
N GLN A 48 1.32 5.83 1.35
CA GLN A 48 2.09 7.04 1.54
C GLN A 48 3.56 6.70 1.80
N ALA A 49 4.42 6.94 0.81
CA ALA A 49 5.85 6.60 0.85
C ALA A 49 6.73 7.76 1.34
N HIS A 50 6.12 8.77 1.97
CA HIS A 50 6.83 9.76 2.79
C HIS A 50 6.20 9.95 4.19
N THR A 51 7.02 10.43 5.13
CA THR A 51 6.57 11.07 6.38
C THR A 51 7.35 12.35 6.62
N PHE A 52 6.73 13.31 7.29
CA PHE A 52 7.40 14.52 7.74
C PHE A 52 7.59 14.46 9.25
N GLU A 53 8.82 14.23 9.68
CA GLU A 53 9.17 14.01 11.08
C GLU A 53 10.31 14.92 11.46
N GLN A 54 10.18 15.64 12.57
CA GLN A 54 11.27 16.48 13.11
C GLN A 54 11.85 17.45 12.06
N ARG A 55 10.97 18.00 11.20
CA ARG A 55 11.32 18.90 10.08
C ARG A 55 12.07 18.24 8.91
N ILE A 56 12.13 16.92 8.87
CA ILE A 56 12.77 16.14 7.81
C ILE A 56 11.69 15.37 7.06
N LEU A 57 11.69 15.50 5.73
CA LEU A 57 10.93 14.63 4.84
C LEU A 57 11.70 13.32 4.66
N LYS A 58 11.17 12.23 5.22
CA LYS A 58 11.71 10.89 5.06
C LYS A 58 10.92 10.16 4.01
N LEU A 59 11.59 9.57 3.04
CA LEU A 59 11.00 8.74 2.01
C LEU A 59 11.57 7.33 2.09
N ALA A 60 10.73 6.33 1.82
CA ALA A 60 11.17 4.95 1.69
C ALA A 60 10.21 4.18 0.77
N PRO A 61 10.72 3.24 -0.05
CA PRO A 61 9.89 2.47 -0.96
C PRO A 61 8.89 1.60 -0.19
N ILE A 62 7.73 1.35 -0.79
CA ILE A 62 6.69 0.45 -0.28
C ILE A 62 6.50 -0.68 -1.28
N THR A 63 6.45 -1.91 -0.78
CA THR A 63 6.15 -3.09 -1.60
C THR A 63 4.85 -3.73 -1.14
N ILE A 64 3.92 -3.88 -2.07
CA ILE A 64 2.65 -4.61 -1.89
C ILE A 64 2.70 -5.87 -2.73
N GLY A 65 2.86 -7.02 -2.09
CA GLY A 65 2.96 -8.32 -2.73
C GLY A 65 1.66 -8.77 -3.38
N TYR A 66 1.77 -9.78 -4.25
CA TYR A 66 0.67 -10.34 -5.03
C TYR A 66 -0.56 -10.71 -4.18
N SER A 67 -1.76 -10.63 -4.76
CA SER A 67 -3.04 -11.02 -4.12
C SER A 67 -3.31 -10.33 -2.76
N THR A 68 -2.66 -9.21 -2.49
CA THR A 68 -2.91 -8.42 -1.28
C THR A 68 -4.17 -7.56 -1.46
N VAL A 69 -4.96 -7.48 -0.39
CA VAL A 69 -6.16 -6.65 -0.34
C VAL A 69 -5.99 -5.58 0.74
N LEU A 70 -6.00 -4.31 0.32
CA LEU A 70 -6.10 -3.17 1.22
C LEU A 70 -7.57 -2.76 1.32
N MET A 71 -8.18 -2.93 2.49
CA MET A 71 -9.58 -2.57 2.70
C MET A 71 -9.77 -1.05 2.86
N SER A 72 -11.01 -0.62 3.01
CA SER A 72 -11.33 0.81 2.99
C SER A 72 -10.68 1.56 4.15
N ASN A 73 -10.20 2.78 3.87
CA ASN A 73 -9.57 3.68 4.84
C ASN A 73 -8.29 3.12 5.51
N THR A 74 -7.58 2.19 4.87
CA THR A 74 -6.25 1.75 5.35
C THR A 74 -5.17 2.76 4.97
N LEU A 75 -4.13 2.89 5.80
CA LEU A 75 -2.94 3.69 5.50
C LEU A 75 -1.68 2.83 5.61
N ILE A 76 -0.85 2.85 4.57
CA ILE A 76 0.44 2.16 4.53
C ILE A 76 1.55 3.21 4.58
N LEU A 77 2.44 3.11 5.57
CA LEU A 77 3.55 4.05 5.80
C LEU A 77 4.86 3.62 5.11
N PRO A 78 5.84 4.54 4.97
CA PRO A 78 7.06 4.30 4.19
C PRO A 78 7.88 3.12 4.70
N GLY A 79 8.49 2.39 3.76
CA GLY A 79 9.35 1.24 4.07
C GLY A 79 8.61 -0.07 4.35
N ALA A 80 7.27 -0.03 4.42
CA ALA A 80 6.48 -1.24 4.66
C ALA A 80 6.59 -2.24 3.49
N THR A 81 6.66 -3.52 3.84
CA THR A 81 6.67 -4.64 2.89
C THR A 81 5.58 -5.64 3.24
N LEU A 82 4.56 -5.73 2.38
CA LEU A 82 3.51 -6.74 2.46
C LEU A 82 3.91 -7.87 1.52
N GLN A 83 4.28 -9.04 2.06
CA GLN A 83 4.95 -10.08 1.27
C GLN A 83 4.02 -10.81 0.28
N GLY A 84 2.69 -10.71 0.44
CA GLY A 84 1.70 -11.23 -0.50
C GLY A 84 0.55 -11.96 0.20
N GLN A 85 -0.61 -12.03 -0.44
CA GLN A 85 -1.84 -12.61 0.11
C GLN A 85 -2.24 -11.99 1.46
N ASN A 86 -1.79 -10.76 1.74
CA ASN A 86 -2.12 -10.07 2.97
C ASN A 86 -3.54 -9.49 2.87
N ARG A 87 -4.27 -9.48 3.99
CA ARG A 87 -5.51 -8.71 4.10
C ARG A 87 -5.36 -7.66 5.17
N ILE A 88 -5.37 -6.40 4.76
CA ILE A 88 -5.32 -5.27 5.67
C ILE A 88 -6.76 -4.81 5.90
N LEU A 89 -7.28 -5.06 7.10
CA LEU A 89 -8.68 -4.81 7.47
C LEU A 89 -8.98 -3.29 7.49
N PRO A 90 -10.26 -2.87 7.44
CA PRO A 90 -10.60 -1.46 7.34
C PRO A 90 -10.03 -0.65 8.50
N TRP A 91 -9.72 0.62 8.25
CA TRP A 91 -9.19 1.54 9.28
C TRP A 91 -7.87 1.11 9.93
N THR A 92 -7.08 0.30 9.24
CA THR A 92 -5.79 -0.19 9.75
C THR A 92 -4.62 0.68 9.30
N LEU A 93 -3.69 0.94 10.21
CA LEU A 93 -2.43 1.66 9.94
C LEU A 93 -1.25 0.69 9.98
N VAL A 94 -0.67 0.41 8.81
CA VAL A 94 0.60 -0.32 8.71
C VAL A 94 1.74 0.66 8.96
N MET A 95 2.60 0.33 9.93
CA MET A 95 3.65 1.23 10.38
C MET A 95 4.87 1.22 9.46
N LYS A 96 5.74 2.20 9.65
CA LYS A 96 6.98 2.33 8.88
C LYS A 96 7.85 1.09 9.06
N ASN A 97 8.43 0.62 7.96
CA ASN A 97 9.32 -0.55 7.93
C ASN A 97 8.70 -1.86 8.43
N ASP A 98 7.37 -1.93 8.59
CA ASP A 98 6.71 -3.19 8.95
C ASP A 98 6.91 -4.23 7.83
N GLN A 99 7.17 -5.47 8.22
CA GLN A 99 7.21 -6.61 7.31
C GLN A 99 6.08 -7.56 7.65
N LEU A 100 5.10 -7.67 6.76
CA LEU A 100 3.91 -8.49 6.95
C LEU A 100 4.15 -9.82 6.22
N PRO A 101 4.26 -10.95 6.94
CA PRO A 101 4.44 -12.27 6.33
C PRO A 101 3.32 -12.60 5.36
N PRO A 102 3.52 -13.48 4.37
CA PRO A 102 2.47 -13.79 3.42
C PRO A 102 1.29 -14.50 4.09
N ASN A 103 0.10 -14.37 3.51
CA ASN A 103 -1.13 -15.06 3.95
C ASN A 103 -1.54 -14.76 5.41
N THR A 104 -1.45 -13.50 5.81
CA THR A 104 -1.85 -13.03 7.16
C THR A 104 -2.84 -11.88 7.08
N ASN A 105 -3.73 -11.81 8.06
CA ASN A 105 -4.70 -10.72 8.24
C ASN A 105 -4.19 -9.72 9.28
N TRP A 106 -4.41 -8.42 9.08
CA TRP A 106 -3.93 -7.35 9.98
C TRP A 106 -5.01 -6.32 10.25
N SER A 107 -5.09 -5.85 11.50
CA SER A 107 -6.09 -4.88 11.98
C SER A 107 -5.48 -3.87 12.95
N GLY A 108 -6.07 -2.68 13.04
CA GLY A 108 -5.82 -1.72 14.13
C GLY A 108 -4.87 -0.56 13.80
N VAL A 109 -4.70 0.33 14.77
CA VAL A 109 -3.85 1.53 14.68
C VAL A 109 -2.99 1.62 15.96
N PRO A 110 -1.76 1.08 15.96
CA PRO A 110 -1.06 0.42 14.86
C PRO A 110 -1.58 -0.99 14.52
N ALA A 111 -1.24 -1.47 13.33
CA ALA A 111 -1.61 -2.81 12.87
C ALA A 111 -1.02 -3.92 13.75
N HIS A 112 -1.82 -4.94 14.04
CA HIS A 112 -1.39 -6.20 14.61
C HIS A 112 -2.04 -7.35 13.82
N GLN A 113 -1.37 -8.50 13.81
CA GLN A 113 -1.87 -9.68 13.12
C GLN A 113 -3.13 -10.21 13.82
N VAL A 114 -4.13 -10.57 13.03
CA VAL A 114 -5.36 -11.24 13.45
C VAL A 114 -5.51 -12.57 12.72
N ILE A 115 -6.32 -13.46 13.29
CA ILE A 115 -6.63 -14.78 12.74
C ILE A 115 -7.55 -14.60 11.53
#